data_AF-A0A7X9DGA6-F1
#
_entry.id   AF-A0A7X9DGA6-F1
#
_cell.length_a   1.000
_cell.length_b   1.000
_cell.length_c   1.000
_cell.angle_alpha   90.00
_cell.angle_beta   90.00
_cell.angle_gamma   90.00
#
_symmetry.space_group_name_H-M   'P 1'
#
loop_
_entity.id
_entity.type
_entity.pdbx_description
1 polymer ?
#
loop_
_entity_poly.entity_id
_entity_poly.type
_entity_poly.pdbx_seq_one_letter_code
_entity_poly.pdbx_strand_id
1 'polypeptide(L)'
;MEYTFLHFTRSITIIIFMVIAVIYCISCTDDNFNTIIDQENAYTNTFLDSTAPVPGNNGLLIVTNISENSAKVQWTLATDNSPPESLQYQVIISSTLTLFSLEEILQSGLLDEDKWSSEPVTEQIITNLLFGKQYFVNVCVRDPDNNISIYYPATFTTIGRIYLFSAGTYTGAMASSSSTARQEINERIHIALTNTYSTLPQDNYVAFISIDSVDAIINFPEHYGVPANWPIYSATGLLIAYNWNDLLDGTIIGELQNLGVCDSFWWSGSLQDGSCDTDYTCNTWTSPTTSSSSSTLAVIPVLTGRSGAHNRTNYEWMYSNDRNCNDKLHLLGLCW
;
A
#
# COMPACT_ATOMS: atom_id res chain seq x y z
N MET A 1 -101.76 -2.14 64.76
CA MET A 1 -100.71 -1.48 63.95
C MET A 1 -99.43 -2.31 64.07
N GLU A 2 -99.48 -3.61 63.74
CA GLU A 2 -98.35 -4.55 63.91
C GLU A 2 -98.24 -5.58 62.76
N TYR A 3 -99.25 -5.72 61.89
CA TYR A 3 -99.24 -6.73 60.82
C TYR A 3 -98.60 -6.28 59.50
N THR A 4 -98.30 -4.99 59.33
CA THR A 4 -97.71 -4.46 58.09
C THR A 4 -96.17 -4.37 58.10
N PHE A 5 -95.52 -4.56 59.26
CA PHE A 5 -94.05 -4.45 59.38
C PHE A 5 -93.30 -5.77 59.13
N LEU A 6 -93.98 -6.92 59.27
CA LEU A 6 -93.35 -8.25 59.17
C LEU A 6 -93.19 -8.75 57.71
N HIS A 7 -94.05 -8.29 56.79
CA HIS A 7 -93.95 -8.68 55.37
C HIS A 7 -92.90 -7.86 54.60
N PHE A 8 -92.69 -6.59 54.99
CA PHE A 8 -91.71 -5.71 54.34
C PHE A 8 -90.26 -6.14 54.66
N THR A 9 -90.02 -6.61 55.89
CA THR A 9 -88.70 -7.06 56.34
C THR A 9 -88.27 -8.41 55.75
N ARG A 10 -89.21 -9.35 55.48
CA ARG A 10 -88.92 -10.63 54.79
C ARG A 10 -88.63 -10.47 53.30
N SER A 11 -89.30 -9.55 52.60
CA SER A 11 -89.02 -9.30 51.17
C SER A 11 -87.66 -8.64 50.96
N ILE A 12 -87.22 -7.76 51.86
CA ILE A 12 -85.91 -7.09 51.76
C ILE A 12 -84.77 -8.08 52.03
N THR A 13 -84.92 -9.02 52.96
CA THR A 13 -83.85 -10.02 53.23
C THR A 13 -83.67 -11.01 52.08
N ILE A 14 -84.75 -11.40 51.39
CA ILE A 14 -84.67 -12.29 50.21
C ILE A 14 -84.04 -11.57 49.01
N ILE A 15 -84.35 -10.28 48.81
CA ILE A 15 -83.74 -9.47 47.75
C ILE A 15 -82.25 -9.22 48.04
N ILE A 16 -81.87 -8.95 49.29
CA ILE A 16 -80.46 -8.80 49.68
C ILE A 16 -79.68 -10.11 49.49
N PHE A 17 -80.26 -11.26 49.85
CA PHE A 17 -79.61 -12.56 49.61
C PHE A 17 -79.48 -12.91 48.12
N MET A 18 -80.48 -12.58 47.29
CA MET A 18 -80.38 -12.74 45.83
C MET A 18 -79.35 -11.80 45.21
N VAL A 19 -79.27 -10.54 45.66
CA VAL A 19 -78.30 -9.57 45.14
C VAL A 19 -76.86 -9.97 45.54
N ILE A 20 -76.64 -10.48 46.75
CA ILE A 20 -75.33 -10.99 47.18
C ILE A 20 -74.94 -12.27 46.41
N ALA A 21 -75.89 -13.15 46.10
CA ALA A 21 -75.64 -14.33 45.26
C ALA A 21 -75.33 -13.97 43.80
N VAL A 22 -76.00 -12.94 43.26
CA VAL A 22 -75.71 -12.41 41.91
C VAL A 22 -74.36 -11.69 41.87
N ILE A 23 -73.95 -11.02 42.94
CA ILE A 23 -72.62 -10.39 43.06
C ILE A 23 -71.50 -11.45 43.15
N TYR A 24 -71.75 -12.60 43.79
CA TYR A 24 -70.79 -13.72 43.82
C TYR A 24 -70.67 -14.49 42.49
N CYS A 25 -71.61 -14.31 41.55
CA CYS A 25 -71.57 -14.95 40.23
C CYS A 25 -71.05 -14.05 39.11
N ILE A 26 -70.66 -12.80 39.40
CA ILE A 26 -69.93 -11.92 38.48
C ILE A 26 -68.48 -11.78 38.98
N SER A 27 -67.82 -12.90 39.25
CA SER A 27 -66.35 -12.96 39.28
C SER A 27 -65.88 -13.41 37.90
N CYS A 28 -66.11 -12.57 36.89
CA CYS A 28 -65.42 -12.68 35.62
C CYS A 28 -64.34 -11.62 35.58
N THR A 29 -63.24 -11.88 36.28
CA THR A 29 -61.92 -11.56 35.77
C THR A 29 -61.13 -12.86 35.90
N ASP A 30 -61.36 -13.76 34.96
CA ASP A 30 -60.26 -14.58 34.44
C ASP A 30 -59.56 -13.68 33.42
N ASP A 31 -59.03 -12.59 33.96
CA ASP A 31 -58.13 -11.72 33.26
C ASP A 31 -56.91 -12.60 33.05
N ASN A 32 -56.80 -13.07 31.81
CA ASN A 32 -55.78 -13.95 31.30
C ASN A 32 -54.38 -13.29 31.38
N PHE A 33 -54.12 -12.41 32.35
CA PHE A 33 -52.85 -11.79 32.70
C PHE A 33 -51.75 -12.82 32.75
N ASN A 34 -51.99 -14.01 33.30
CA ASN A 34 -50.98 -15.07 33.24
C ASN A 34 -50.68 -15.46 31.79
N THR A 35 -51.66 -15.64 30.91
CA THR A 35 -51.37 -15.94 29.49
C THR A 35 -50.79 -14.76 28.72
N ILE A 36 -51.12 -13.52 29.06
CA ILE A 36 -50.57 -12.31 28.42
C ILE A 36 -49.13 -12.10 28.89
N ILE A 37 -48.85 -12.29 30.18
CA ILE A 37 -47.50 -12.26 30.77
C ILE A 37 -46.69 -13.47 30.29
N ASP A 38 -47.28 -14.65 30.15
CA ASP A 38 -46.63 -15.83 29.59
C ASP A 38 -46.39 -15.65 28.08
N GLN A 39 -47.26 -14.94 27.34
CA GLN A 39 -47.02 -14.55 25.93
C GLN A 39 -45.97 -13.45 25.79
N GLU A 40 -45.94 -12.43 26.67
CA GLU A 40 -44.88 -11.40 26.68
C GLU A 40 -43.54 -11.97 27.15
N ASN A 41 -43.51 -12.84 28.17
CA ASN A 41 -42.31 -13.54 28.60
C ASN A 41 -41.84 -14.58 27.58
N ALA A 42 -42.76 -15.26 26.88
CA ALA A 42 -42.43 -16.09 25.72
C ALA A 42 -41.95 -15.26 24.50
N TYR A 43 -42.16 -13.95 24.50
CA TYR A 43 -41.56 -13.00 23.56
C TYR A 43 -40.13 -12.57 23.96
N THR A 44 -39.52 -13.22 24.95
CA THR A 44 -38.06 -13.20 25.16
C THR A 44 -37.40 -14.51 24.71
N ASN A 45 -37.92 -15.10 23.64
CA ASN A 45 -37.15 -16.04 22.85
C ASN A 45 -36.67 -15.30 21.60
N THR A 46 -35.75 -14.36 21.81
CA THR A 46 -34.81 -13.94 20.76
C THR A 46 -34.10 -15.21 20.33
N PHE A 47 -34.58 -15.83 19.25
CA PHE A 47 -33.81 -16.81 18.52
C PHE A 47 -32.53 -16.07 18.16
N LEU A 48 -31.43 -16.38 18.84
CA LEU A 48 -30.11 -15.93 18.39
C LEU A 48 -30.00 -16.40 16.96
N ASP A 49 -29.82 -15.43 16.07
CA ASP A 49 -29.43 -15.76 14.72
C ASP A 49 -28.15 -16.57 14.80
N SER A 50 -28.11 -17.71 14.10
CA SER A 50 -26.93 -18.56 14.02
C SER A 50 -26.40 -18.63 12.60
N THR A 51 -27.05 -17.94 11.66
CA THR A 51 -26.57 -17.85 10.29
C THR A 51 -25.64 -16.67 10.18
N ALA A 52 -24.40 -16.94 9.77
CA ALA A 52 -23.46 -15.87 9.48
C ALA A 52 -23.82 -15.15 8.17
N PRO A 53 -23.48 -13.85 8.04
CA PRO A 53 -23.70 -13.10 6.81
C PRO A 53 -23.09 -13.79 5.58
N VAL A 54 -23.73 -13.67 4.42
CA VAL A 54 -23.20 -14.17 3.15
C VAL A 54 -22.48 -13.03 2.42
N PRO A 55 -21.15 -13.12 2.20
CA PRO A 55 -20.38 -12.07 1.52
C PRO A 55 -20.94 -11.72 0.12
N GLY A 56 -21.02 -10.44 -0.17
CA GLY A 56 -21.51 -9.95 -1.46
C GLY A 56 -20.57 -10.27 -2.61
N ASN A 57 -21.09 -10.33 -3.84
CA ASN A 57 -20.30 -10.59 -5.06
C ASN A 57 -19.41 -11.84 -4.94
N ASN A 58 -19.95 -12.92 -4.34
CA ASN A 58 -19.22 -14.15 -4.04
C ASN A 58 -17.93 -13.92 -3.22
N GLY A 59 -17.91 -12.91 -2.35
CA GLY A 59 -16.75 -12.60 -1.50
C GLY A 59 -15.57 -11.96 -2.22
N LEU A 60 -15.68 -11.53 -3.49
CA LEU A 60 -14.57 -10.92 -4.21
C LEU A 60 -14.27 -9.50 -3.71
N LEU A 61 -13.01 -9.26 -3.37
CA LEU A 61 -12.46 -7.94 -3.04
C LEU A 61 -11.80 -7.30 -4.26
N ILE A 62 -11.88 -5.98 -4.34
CA ILE A 62 -11.20 -5.17 -5.34
C ILE A 62 -10.22 -4.25 -4.63
N VAL A 63 -8.93 -4.31 -5.01
CA VAL A 63 -7.90 -3.42 -4.49
C VAL A 63 -7.47 -2.43 -5.58
N THR A 64 -7.58 -1.13 -5.29
CA THR A 64 -7.28 -0.03 -6.22
C THR A 64 -6.49 1.06 -5.52
N ASN A 65 -6.09 2.10 -6.27
CA ASN A 65 -5.39 3.28 -5.76
C ASN A 65 -4.19 2.94 -4.84
N ILE A 66 -3.41 1.93 -5.25
CA ILE A 66 -2.23 1.50 -4.53
C ILE A 66 -1.17 2.61 -4.68
N SER A 67 -0.66 3.08 -3.55
CA SER A 67 0.42 4.05 -3.47
C SER A 67 1.62 3.42 -2.75
N GLU A 68 2.62 4.23 -2.42
CA GLU A 68 3.77 3.81 -1.62
C GLU A 68 3.41 3.47 -0.18
N ASN A 69 2.30 3.99 0.35
CA ASN A 69 1.93 3.86 1.77
C ASN A 69 0.43 3.62 2.01
N SER A 70 -0.34 3.40 0.95
CA SER A 70 -1.78 3.18 1.05
C SER A 70 -2.33 2.27 -0.05
N ALA A 71 -3.50 1.70 0.20
CA ALA A 71 -4.32 1.07 -0.81
C ALA A 71 -5.80 1.22 -0.48
N LYS A 72 -6.65 1.26 -1.50
CA LYS A 72 -8.10 1.27 -1.33
C LYS A 72 -8.64 -0.14 -1.55
N VAL A 73 -9.41 -0.63 -0.60
CA VAL A 73 -10.09 -1.92 -0.70
C VAL A 73 -11.58 -1.68 -0.82
N GLN A 74 -12.23 -2.39 -1.73
CA GLN A 74 -13.64 -2.24 -2.05
C GLN A 74 -14.31 -3.61 -2.13
N TRP A 75 -15.56 -3.68 -1.71
CA TRP A 75 -16.37 -4.89 -1.70
C TRP A 75 -17.85 -4.55 -1.90
N THR A 76 -18.62 -5.57 -2.30
CA THR A 76 -20.08 -5.49 -2.34
C THR A 76 -20.63 -5.91 -0.99
N LEU A 77 -21.61 -5.18 -0.45
CA LEU A 77 -22.24 -5.51 0.84
C LEU A 77 -22.70 -6.97 0.91
N ALA A 78 -22.54 -7.57 2.09
CA ALA A 78 -23.06 -8.89 2.41
C ALA A 78 -24.59 -8.87 2.51
N THR A 79 -25.18 -10.05 2.39
CA THR A 79 -26.61 -10.28 2.63
C THR A 79 -26.79 -11.18 3.84
N ASP A 80 -27.79 -10.87 4.65
CA ASP A 80 -28.10 -11.61 5.87
C ASP A 80 -29.62 -11.57 6.12
N ASN A 81 -30.10 -12.36 7.08
CA ASN A 81 -31.47 -12.31 7.57
C ASN A 81 -31.69 -11.16 8.59
N SER A 82 -30.63 -10.59 9.16
CA SER A 82 -30.67 -9.32 9.88
C SER A 82 -30.85 -8.11 8.93
N PRO A 83 -31.34 -6.97 9.44
CA PRO A 83 -31.47 -5.75 8.65
C PRO A 83 -30.12 -5.32 8.04
N PRO A 84 -30.04 -5.00 6.73
CA PRO A 84 -28.77 -4.66 6.07
C PRO A 84 -27.99 -3.51 6.72
N GLU A 85 -28.70 -2.54 7.31
CA GLU A 85 -28.15 -1.40 8.05
C GLU A 85 -27.43 -1.77 9.34
N SER A 86 -27.64 -2.99 9.84
CA SER A 86 -27.06 -3.49 11.09
C SER A 86 -25.75 -4.25 10.90
N LEU A 87 -25.37 -4.53 9.63
CA LEU A 87 -24.13 -5.22 9.31
C LEU A 87 -22.92 -4.31 9.50
N GLN A 88 -21.91 -4.83 10.19
CA GLN A 88 -20.66 -4.14 10.47
C GLN A 88 -19.51 -4.79 9.70
N TYR A 89 -18.53 -3.98 9.32
CA TYR A 89 -17.38 -4.42 8.54
C TYR A 89 -16.08 -4.01 9.21
N GLN A 90 -15.07 -4.88 9.13
CA GLN A 90 -13.71 -4.56 9.55
C GLN A 90 -12.73 -5.08 8.51
N VAL A 91 -11.85 -4.20 8.02
CA VAL A 91 -10.76 -4.59 7.13
C VAL A 91 -9.56 -5.05 7.94
N ILE A 92 -9.07 -6.25 7.61
CA ILE A 92 -7.92 -6.89 8.24
C ILE A 92 -6.79 -6.95 7.23
N ILE A 93 -5.60 -6.50 7.62
CA ILE A 93 -4.41 -6.50 6.77
C ILE A 93 -3.23 -7.15 7.51
N SER A 94 -2.43 -7.90 6.76
CA SER A 94 -1.18 -8.50 7.26
C SER A 94 -0.12 -8.53 6.17
N SER A 95 1.15 -8.44 6.56
CA SER A 95 2.29 -8.67 5.66
C SER A 95 2.87 -10.08 5.78
N THR A 96 2.27 -10.93 6.61
CA THR A 96 2.80 -12.28 6.93
C THR A 96 1.73 -13.37 6.87
N LEU A 97 0.51 -13.07 7.31
CA LEU A 97 -0.63 -13.99 7.30
C LEU A 97 -1.40 -13.85 6.01
N THR A 98 -1.92 -14.97 5.51
CA THR A 98 -2.63 -15.01 4.23
C THR A 98 -4.12 -14.65 4.33
N LEU A 99 -4.69 -14.75 5.54
CA LEU A 99 -6.06 -14.39 5.86
C LEU A 99 -7.11 -15.22 5.07
N PHE A 100 -6.84 -16.51 4.85
CA PHE A 100 -7.72 -17.39 4.07
C PHE A 100 -8.87 -17.99 4.89
N SER A 101 -8.78 -17.99 6.21
CA SER A 101 -9.83 -18.56 7.08
C SER A 101 -10.18 -17.64 8.24
N LEU A 102 -11.43 -17.74 8.69
CA LEU A 102 -11.90 -17.02 9.88
C LEU A 102 -11.12 -17.44 11.13
N GLU A 103 -10.77 -18.72 11.23
CA GLU A 103 -9.96 -19.24 12.34
C GLU A 103 -8.58 -18.58 12.40
N GLU A 104 -7.89 -18.46 11.26
CA GLU A 104 -6.59 -17.77 11.18
C GLU A 104 -6.72 -16.31 11.66
N ILE A 105 -7.76 -15.60 11.21
CA ILE A 105 -8.01 -14.22 11.59
C ILE A 105 -8.29 -14.08 13.09
N LEU A 106 -9.15 -14.94 13.65
CA LEU A 106 -9.47 -14.90 15.09
C LEU A 106 -8.24 -15.21 15.96
N GLN A 107 -7.43 -16.19 15.57
CA GLN A 107 -6.21 -16.56 16.31
C GLN A 107 -5.10 -15.51 16.18
N SER A 108 -5.09 -14.73 15.09
CA SER A 108 -4.08 -13.70 14.86
C SER A 108 -4.19 -12.49 15.80
N GLY A 109 -5.37 -12.25 16.39
CA GLY A 109 -5.65 -11.05 17.17
C GLY A 109 -5.71 -9.76 16.33
N LEU A 110 -5.82 -9.86 15.00
CA LEU A 110 -5.94 -8.69 14.12
C LEU A 110 -7.34 -8.08 14.11
N LEU A 111 -8.37 -8.88 14.43
CA LEU A 111 -9.72 -8.37 14.71
C LEU A 111 -9.71 -7.54 15.98
N ASP A 112 -10.41 -6.41 15.95
CA ASP A 112 -10.35 -5.39 16.99
C ASP A 112 -11.76 -4.83 17.17
N GLU A 113 -12.33 -5.05 18.35
CA GLU A 113 -13.72 -4.69 18.65
C GLU A 113 -14.01 -3.19 18.47
N ASP A 114 -12.99 -2.34 18.62
CA ASP A 114 -13.12 -0.89 18.46
C ASP A 114 -13.05 -0.43 16.98
N LYS A 115 -12.82 -1.35 16.03
CA LYS A 115 -12.61 -1.05 14.61
C LYS A 115 -13.72 -1.52 13.68
N TRP A 116 -14.78 -2.11 14.20
CA TRP A 116 -15.99 -2.40 13.42
C TRP A 116 -16.63 -1.11 12.93
N SER A 117 -17.06 -1.08 11.67
CA SER A 117 -17.77 0.07 11.13
C SER A 117 -19.09 0.30 11.87
N SER A 118 -19.45 1.57 12.09
CA SER A 118 -20.72 1.95 12.72
C SER A 118 -21.92 1.84 11.79
N GLU A 119 -21.66 1.72 10.49
CA GLU A 119 -22.66 1.62 9.42
C GLU A 119 -22.12 0.69 8.31
N PRO A 120 -22.98 0.18 7.41
CA PRO A 120 -22.53 -0.61 6.28
C PRO A 120 -21.69 0.24 5.32
N VAL A 121 -20.47 -0.21 5.06
CA VAL A 121 -19.52 0.45 4.17
C VAL A 121 -19.10 -0.52 3.07
N THR A 122 -18.73 0.03 1.91
CA THR A 122 -18.30 -0.74 0.73
C THR A 122 -16.82 -0.55 0.40
N GLU A 123 -16.12 0.27 1.18
CA GLU A 123 -14.71 0.57 0.95
C GLU A 123 -13.99 1.07 2.19
N GLN A 124 -12.67 0.87 2.20
CA GLN A 124 -11.77 1.45 3.18
C GLN A 124 -10.42 1.79 2.54
N ILE A 125 -9.83 2.90 2.96
CA ILE A 125 -8.45 3.25 2.63
C ILE A 125 -7.56 2.77 3.78
N ILE A 126 -6.61 1.89 3.46
CA ILE A 126 -5.57 1.44 4.37
C ILE A 126 -4.39 2.38 4.20
N THR A 127 -3.86 2.91 5.30
CA THR A 127 -2.73 3.85 5.32
C THR A 127 -1.58 3.32 6.17
N ASN A 128 -0.46 4.05 6.21
CA ASN A 128 0.75 3.69 6.98
C ASN A 128 1.38 2.35 6.55
N LEU A 129 1.24 2.00 5.26
CA LEU A 129 1.92 0.85 4.68
C LEU A 129 3.37 1.17 4.37
N LEU A 130 4.20 0.14 4.35
CA LEU A 130 5.58 0.23 3.88
C LEU A 130 5.61 0.10 2.36
N PHE A 131 6.48 0.86 1.69
CA PHE A 131 6.65 0.80 0.23
C PHE A 131 7.28 -0.51 -0.22
N GLY A 132 6.99 -0.94 -1.45
CA GLY A 132 7.54 -2.17 -2.06
C GLY A 132 7.20 -3.46 -1.29
N LYS A 133 6.17 -3.43 -0.45
CA LYS A 133 5.83 -4.53 0.46
C LYS A 133 4.52 -5.18 0.01
N GLN A 134 4.53 -6.51 -0.06
CA GLN A 134 3.32 -7.28 -0.28
C GLN A 134 2.49 -7.36 1.00
N TYR A 135 1.19 -7.19 0.83
CA TYR A 135 0.17 -7.33 1.87
C TYR A 135 -0.93 -8.29 1.43
N PHE A 136 -1.52 -8.94 2.42
CA PHE A 136 -2.74 -9.73 2.32
C PHE A 136 -3.83 -8.94 3.06
N VAL A 137 -5.01 -8.87 2.45
CA VAL A 137 -6.15 -8.17 3.02
C VAL A 137 -7.39 -9.04 2.94
N ASN A 138 -8.20 -8.98 4.00
CA ASN A 138 -9.54 -9.54 4.02
C ASN A 138 -10.50 -8.53 4.66
N VAL A 139 -11.78 -8.71 4.41
CA VAL A 139 -12.87 -7.99 5.04
C VAL A 139 -13.66 -8.98 5.86
N CYS A 140 -13.83 -8.71 7.14
CA CYS A 140 -14.77 -9.42 8.00
C CYS A 140 -16.09 -8.67 7.99
N VAL A 141 -17.20 -9.40 7.93
CA VAL A 141 -18.55 -8.88 8.13
C VAL A 141 -19.19 -9.58 9.31
N ARG A 142 -19.85 -8.80 10.18
CA ARG A 142 -20.51 -9.29 11.38
C ARG A 142 -21.95 -8.78 11.45
N ASP A 143 -22.85 -9.65 11.89
CA ASP A 143 -24.24 -9.32 12.19
C ASP A 143 -24.43 -8.81 13.64
N PRO A 144 -25.65 -8.42 14.05
CA PRO A 144 -25.91 -7.99 15.43
C PRO A 144 -25.74 -9.09 16.50
N ASP A 145 -25.82 -10.36 16.11
CA ASP A 145 -25.68 -11.52 17.01
C ASP A 145 -24.23 -12.02 17.13
N ASN A 146 -23.29 -11.33 16.47
CA ASN A 146 -21.85 -11.60 16.40
C ASN A 146 -21.46 -12.82 15.56
N ASN A 147 -22.31 -13.29 14.64
CA ASN A 147 -21.86 -14.24 13.62
C ASN A 147 -21.00 -13.51 12.59
N ILE A 148 -19.83 -14.09 12.30
CA ILE A 148 -18.83 -13.48 11.41
C ILE A 148 -18.66 -14.34 10.16
N SER A 149 -18.62 -13.67 9.02
CA SER A 149 -18.13 -14.22 7.75
C SER A 149 -16.98 -13.38 7.22
N ILE A 150 -16.20 -13.97 6.32
CA ILE A 150 -15.08 -13.31 5.67
C ILE A 150 -15.24 -13.32 4.17
N TYR A 151 -14.72 -12.29 3.52
CA TYR A 151 -14.57 -12.27 2.07
C TYR A 151 -13.41 -13.19 1.66
N TYR A 152 -13.21 -13.39 0.36
CA TYR A 152 -12.00 -14.02 -0.13
C TYR A 152 -10.83 -13.03 -0.02
N PRO A 153 -9.67 -13.46 0.51
CA PRO A 153 -8.56 -12.56 0.67
C PRO A 153 -8.05 -12.07 -0.69
N ALA A 154 -7.64 -10.82 -0.72
CA ALA A 154 -6.90 -10.24 -1.83
C ALA A 154 -5.45 -9.97 -1.42
N THR A 155 -4.57 -9.88 -2.41
CA THR A 155 -3.19 -9.46 -2.20
C THR A 155 -2.85 -8.28 -3.09
N PHE A 156 -1.98 -7.41 -2.59
CA PHE A 156 -1.42 -6.30 -3.35
C PHE A 156 -0.01 -5.99 -2.85
N THR A 157 0.78 -5.34 -3.70
CA THR A 157 2.12 -4.85 -3.34
C THR A 157 2.10 -3.34 -3.46
N THR A 158 2.47 -2.64 -2.40
CA THR A 158 2.63 -1.17 -2.44
C THR A 158 3.68 -0.78 -3.46
N ILE A 159 3.55 0.41 -4.03
CA ILE A 159 4.54 0.94 -4.96
C ILE A 159 5.86 1.09 -4.21
N GLY A 160 6.96 0.60 -4.79
CA GLY A 160 8.29 0.72 -4.20
C GLY A 160 8.96 2.05 -4.56
N ARG A 161 10.26 2.15 -4.28
CA ARG A 161 11.06 3.33 -4.56
C ARG A 161 12.35 2.92 -5.24
N ILE A 162 12.77 3.70 -6.22
CA ILE A 162 14.12 3.65 -6.75
C ILE A 162 14.88 4.82 -6.14
N TYR A 163 16.09 4.59 -5.65
CA TYR A 163 16.93 5.65 -5.11
C TYR A 163 18.10 5.94 -6.03
N LEU A 164 18.30 7.20 -6.38
CA LEU A 164 19.49 7.72 -7.07
C LEU A 164 20.42 8.39 -6.05
N PHE A 165 21.67 7.99 -6.04
CA PHE A 165 22.68 8.48 -5.10
C PHE A 165 24.04 8.62 -5.76
N SER A 166 24.93 9.42 -5.19
CA SER A 166 26.32 9.47 -5.64
C SER A 166 27.21 8.50 -4.87
N ALA A 167 28.03 7.76 -5.60
CA ALA A 167 29.09 6.89 -5.09
C ALA A 167 30.44 7.61 -4.91
N GLY A 168 30.45 8.95 -4.98
CA GLY A 168 31.67 9.76 -4.97
C GLY A 168 32.19 10.05 -6.37
N THR A 169 33.38 10.65 -6.45
CA THR A 169 33.95 11.17 -7.70
C THR A 169 35.05 10.28 -8.25
N TYR A 170 35.01 10.02 -9.56
CA TYR A 170 35.97 9.17 -10.27
C TYR A 170 36.42 9.81 -11.58
N THR A 171 37.62 9.46 -12.02
CA THR A 171 38.03 9.67 -13.41
C THR A 171 37.24 8.74 -14.34
N GLY A 172 37.17 9.02 -15.63
CA GLY A 172 36.48 8.19 -16.61
C GLY A 172 37.05 6.78 -16.76
N ALA A 173 38.28 6.52 -16.32
CA ALA A 173 38.86 5.18 -16.26
C ALA A 173 38.45 4.44 -14.97
N MET A 174 37.23 3.93 -14.94
CA MET A 174 36.68 3.21 -13.79
C MET A 174 36.81 1.69 -13.89
N ALA A 175 37.16 1.17 -15.06
CA ALA A 175 37.22 -0.25 -15.37
C ALA A 175 38.57 -0.68 -15.94
N SER A 176 38.95 -1.93 -15.75
CA SER A 176 40.17 -2.50 -16.35
C SER A 176 40.00 -2.95 -17.81
N SER A 177 38.79 -3.30 -18.22
CA SER A 177 38.45 -3.72 -19.59
C SER A 177 36.97 -3.44 -19.90
N SER A 178 36.61 -3.40 -21.19
CA SER A 178 35.22 -3.18 -21.60
C SER A 178 34.30 -4.32 -21.12
N SER A 179 34.79 -5.56 -21.16
CA SER A 179 34.04 -6.75 -20.70
C SER A 179 33.77 -6.78 -19.19
N THR A 180 34.54 -6.05 -18.40
CA THR A 180 34.39 -6.01 -16.93
C THR A 180 33.81 -4.69 -16.43
N ALA A 181 33.55 -3.74 -17.32
CA ALA A 181 33.21 -2.37 -16.96
C ALA A 181 31.97 -2.28 -16.06
N ARG A 182 30.85 -2.90 -16.45
CA ARG A 182 29.63 -2.95 -15.63
C ARG A 182 29.89 -3.50 -14.23
N GLN A 183 30.58 -4.64 -14.13
CA GLN A 183 30.87 -5.29 -12.85
C GLN A 183 31.72 -4.40 -11.94
N GLU A 184 32.83 -3.87 -12.44
CA GLU A 184 33.76 -3.05 -11.65
C GLU A 184 33.13 -1.71 -11.22
N ILE A 185 32.29 -1.12 -12.06
CA ILE A 185 31.60 0.12 -11.76
C ILE A 185 30.44 -0.12 -10.78
N ASN A 186 29.72 -1.25 -10.91
CA ASN A 186 28.72 -1.65 -9.91
C ASN A 186 29.35 -1.89 -8.53
N GLU A 187 30.54 -2.46 -8.45
CA GLU A 187 31.25 -2.64 -7.18
C GLU A 187 31.51 -1.29 -6.47
N ARG A 188 31.81 -0.23 -7.23
CA ARG A 188 32.01 1.12 -6.67
C ARG A 188 30.75 1.67 -6.04
N ILE A 189 29.61 1.54 -6.73
CA ILE A 189 28.35 2.00 -6.15
C ILE A 189 27.91 1.12 -4.98
N HIS A 190 28.22 -0.17 -4.97
CA HIS A 190 27.90 -1.08 -3.87
C HIS A 190 28.68 -0.73 -2.60
N ILE A 191 29.97 -0.40 -2.73
CA ILE A 191 30.80 0.11 -1.63
C ILE A 191 30.20 1.39 -1.05
N ALA A 192 29.72 2.31 -1.89
CA ALA A 192 29.07 3.53 -1.40
C ALA A 192 27.71 3.25 -0.74
N LEU A 193 26.89 2.37 -1.34
CA LEU A 193 25.59 1.95 -0.83
C LEU A 193 25.71 1.36 0.57
N THR A 194 26.67 0.46 0.79
CA THR A 194 26.89 -0.21 2.09
C THR A 194 27.50 0.72 3.15
N ASN A 195 28.46 1.58 2.78
CA ASN A 195 29.18 2.40 3.75
C ASN A 195 28.50 3.75 4.07
N THR A 196 27.79 4.32 3.10
CA THR A 196 27.21 5.68 3.20
C THR A 196 25.69 5.66 3.27
N TYR A 197 25.05 4.74 2.56
CA TYR A 197 23.60 4.69 2.39
C TYR A 197 23.00 3.39 2.94
N SER A 198 23.49 2.91 4.08
CA SER A 198 23.15 1.60 4.66
C SER A 198 21.66 1.41 4.99
N THR A 199 20.88 2.49 5.03
CA THR A 199 19.42 2.49 5.23
C THR A 199 18.63 2.28 3.95
N LEU A 200 19.24 2.38 2.77
CA LEU A 200 18.59 2.14 1.48
C LEU A 200 18.56 0.63 1.16
N PRO A 201 17.67 0.19 0.25
CA PRO A 201 17.66 -1.19 -0.24
C PRO A 201 19.03 -1.60 -0.80
N GLN A 202 19.47 -2.83 -0.51
CA GLN A 202 20.78 -3.34 -0.94
C GLN A 202 20.68 -4.57 -1.84
N ASP A 203 19.47 -5.13 -2.00
CA ASP A 203 19.25 -6.36 -2.76
C ASP A 203 19.44 -6.15 -4.26
N ASN A 204 19.05 -4.99 -4.77
CA ASN A 204 19.20 -4.63 -6.18
C ASN A 204 19.90 -3.28 -6.30
N TYR A 205 20.92 -3.22 -7.15
CA TYR A 205 21.62 -1.99 -7.46
C TYR A 205 22.30 -2.05 -8.84
N VAL A 206 22.43 -0.89 -9.48
CA VAL A 206 23.19 -0.75 -10.74
C VAL A 206 23.77 0.66 -10.85
N ALA A 207 25.00 0.78 -11.32
CA ALA A 207 25.61 2.08 -11.58
C ALA A 207 24.84 2.80 -12.68
N PHE A 208 24.44 4.04 -12.42
CA PHE A 208 23.64 4.86 -13.32
C PHE A 208 24.53 5.52 -14.37
N ILE A 209 24.98 4.72 -15.34
CA ILE A 209 25.92 5.10 -16.39
C ILE A 209 25.77 4.13 -17.57
N SER A 210 25.85 4.63 -18.80
CA SER A 210 25.85 3.79 -20.01
C SER A 210 27.25 3.27 -20.31
N ILE A 211 27.36 1.98 -20.59
CA ILE A 211 28.61 1.28 -20.92
C ILE A 211 28.75 1.16 -22.45
N ASP A 212 27.71 0.66 -23.11
CA ASP A 212 27.62 0.49 -24.57
C ASP A 212 26.14 0.51 -25.02
N SER A 213 25.88 0.23 -26.30
CA SER A 213 24.50 0.27 -26.84
C SER A 213 23.54 -0.78 -26.27
N VAL A 214 24.06 -1.86 -25.66
CA VAL A 214 23.27 -2.94 -25.05
C VAL A 214 23.10 -2.66 -23.55
N ASP A 215 24.18 -2.25 -22.90
CA ASP A 215 24.21 -1.85 -21.50
C ASP A 215 24.18 -0.32 -21.38
N ALA A 216 23.04 0.24 -21.76
CA ALA A 216 22.73 1.67 -21.68
C ALA A 216 21.66 1.93 -20.61
N ILE A 217 21.63 3.14 -20.06
CA ILE A 217 20.65 3.55 -19.03
C ILE A 217 19.23 3.22 -19.48
N ILE A 218 18.84 3.57 -20.71
CA ILE A 218 17.50 3.32 -21.25
C ILE A 218 17.04 1.85 -21.13
N ASN A 219 17.97 0.90 -21.15
CA ASN A 219 17.68 -0.54 -21.13
C ASN A 219 17.60 -1.12 -19.70
N PHE A 220 17.84 -0.33 -18.65
CA PHE A 220 17.95 -0.84 -17.28
C PHE A 220 16.70 -1.58 -16.76
N PRO A 221 15.45 -1.15 -17.05
CA PRO A 221 14.27 -1.91 -16.66
C PRO A 221 14.25 -3.33 -17.22
N GLU A 222 14.60 -3.52 -18.49
CA GLU A 222 14.60 -4.83 -19.15
C GLU A 222 15.83 -5.66 -18.75
N HIS A 223 17.01 -5.02 -18.65
CA HIS A 223 18.27 -5.72 -18.41
C HIS A 223 18.48 -6.08 -16.93
N TYR A 224 18.11 -5.18 -16.02
CA TYR A 224 18.37 -5.32 -14.58
C TYR A 224 17.11 -5.46 -13.73
N GLY A 225 15.93 -5.43 -14.34
CA GLY A 225 14.66 -5.54 -13.60
C GLY A 225 14.32 -4.29 -12.79
N VAL A 226 14.81 -3.11 -13.18
CA VAL A 226 14.42 -1.84 -12.56
C VAL A 226 12.90 -1.62 -12.75
N PRO A 227 12.10 -1.45 -11.68
CA PRO A 227 10.66 -1.30 -11.81
C PRO A 227 10.27 0.02 -12.49
N ALA A 228 9.90 -0.04 -13.78
CA ALA A 228 9.69 1.16 -14.59
C ALA A 228 8.56 2.08 -14.09
N ASN A 229 7.63 1.56 -13.28
CA ASN A 229 6.50 2.29 -12.73
C ASN A 229 6.73 2.83 -11.30
N TRP A 230 7.92 2.63 -10.72
CA TRP A 230 8.24 3.14 -9.38
C TRP A 230 8.81 4.56 -9.46
N PRO A 231 8.44 5.45 -8.51
CA PRO A 231 9.05 6.77 -8.39
C PRO A 231 10.54 6.69 -8.02
N ILE A 232 11.29 7.68 -8.50
CA ILE A 232 12.72 7.83 -8.27
C ILE A 232 12.93 8.94 -7.25
N TYR A 233 13.65 8.63 -6.17
CA TYR A 233 13.98 9.54 -5.07
C TYR A 233 15.50 9.71 -4.96
N SER A 234 15.93 10.83 -4.39
CA SER A 234 17.29 10.95 -3.87
C SER A 234 17.45 10.09 -2.61
N ALA A 235 18.69 9.81 -2.22
CA ALA A 235 18.99 9.14 -0.95
C ALA A 235 18.41 9.85 0.29
N THR A 236 18.10 11.15 0.20
CA THR A 236 17.47 11.95 1.27
C THR A 236 15.94 11.89 1.25
N GLY A 237 15.34 11.16 0.31
CA GLY A 237 13.89 10.99 0.18
C GLY A 237 13.18 12.10 -0.58
N LEU A 238 13.91 12.91 -1.37
CA LEU A 238 13.31 13.94 -2.22
C LEU A 238 13.02 13.37 -3.61
N LEU A 239 11.83 13.65 -4.16
CA LEU A 239 11.39 13.10 -5.44
C LEU A 239 12.20 13.71 -6.61
N ILE A 240 12.70 12.85 -7.49
CA ILE A 240 13.45 13.22 -8.71
C ILE A 240 12.55 13.08 -9.94
N ALA A 241 11.83 11.96 -10.05
CA ALA A 241 10.93 11.65 -11.16
C ALA A 241 9.82 10.69 -10.69
N TYR A 242 8.65 10.74 -11.33
CA TYR A 242 7.48 9.95 -10.95
C TYR A 242 7.56 8.48 -11.38
N ASN A 243 8.36 8.18 -12.40
CA ASN A 243 8.61 6.84 -12.93
C ASN A 243 9.79 6.87 -13.91
N TRP A 244 10.15 5.72 -14.48
CA TRP A 244 11.29 5.61 -15.39
C TRP A 244 11.11 6.39 -16.69
N ASN A 245 9.88 6.44 -17.23
CA ASN A 245 9.60 7.21 -18.44
C ASN A 245 9.74 8.71 -18.17
N ASP A 246 9.24 9.19 -17.03
CA ASP A 246 9.40 10.58 -16.56
C ASP A 246 10.88 10.93 -16.36
N LEU A 247 11.68 10.02 -15.79
CA LEU A 247 13.13 10.23 -15.63
C LEU A 247 13.82 10.47 -16.99
N LEU A 248 13.45 9.72 -18.03
CA LEU A 248 14.10 9.76 -19.34
C LEU A 248 13.39 10.64 -20.38
N ASP A 249 12.34 11.38 -20.01
CA ASP A 249 11.62 12.25 -20.94
C ASP A 249 12.36 13.57 -21.27
N GLY A 250 13.51 13.78 -20.62
CA GLY A 250 14.32 14.97 -20.75
C GLY A 250 14.08 16.00 -19.66
N THR A 251 13.24 15.74 -18.66
CA THR A 251 13.10 16.62 -17.49
C THR A 251 13.15 15.86 -16.16
N ILE A 252 13.59 16.55 -15.10
CA ILE A 252 13.50 16.07 -13.72
C ILE A 252 12.92 17.16 -12.83
N ILE A 253 12.33 16.76 -11.71
CA ILE A 253 11.57 17.66 -10.83
C ILE A 253 12.45 18.75 -10.20
N GLY A 254 13.70 18.43 -9.91
CA GLY A 254 14.63 19.36 -9.28
C GLY A 254 16.08 19.07 -9.65
N GLU A 255 16.93 20.07 -9.51
CA GLU A 255 18.37 19.94 -9.75
C GLU A 255 18.97 18.92 -8.76
N LEU A 256 19.78 17.98 -9.26
CA LEU A 256 20.42 16.94 -8.45
C LEU A 256 21.19 17.51 -7.23
N GLN A 257 21.78 18.70 -7.36
CA GLN A 257 22.45 19.40 -6.26
C GLN A 257 21.49 19.80 -5.13
N ASN A 258 20.29 20.27 -5.48
CA ASN A 258 19.29 20.72 -4.51
C ASN A 258 18.55 19.53 -3.89
N LEU A 259 18.49 18.40 -4.61
CA LEU A 259 17.95 17.14 -4.12
C LEU A 259 18.97 16.33 -3.29
N GLY A 260 20.21 16.81 -3.17
CA GLY A 260 21.26 16.18 -2.37
C GLY A 260 21.88 14.93 -3.01
N VAL A 261 21.80 14.78 -4.33
CA VAL A 261 22.36 13.63 -5.06
C VAL A 261 23.85 13.84 -5.34
N CYS A 262 24.23 14.99 -5.93
CA CYS A 262 25.62 15.35 -6.21
C CYS A 262 25.82 16.87 -6.32
N ASP A 263 27.00 17.38 -5.94
CA ASP A 263 27.31 18.81 -5.91
C ASP A 263 28.08 19.31 -7.16
N SER A 264 28.41 18.39 -8.07
CA SER A 264 29.07 18.68 -9.34
C SER A 264 28.62 17.71 -10.45
N PHE A 265 29.15 17.88 -11.67
CA PHE A 265 28.80 17.05 -12.82
C PHE A 265 29.05 15.56 -12.57
N TRP A 266 28.31 14.71 -13.26
CA TRP A 266 28.38 13.24 -13.13
C TRP A 266 28.62 12.57 -14.48
N TRP A 267 29.18 11.35 -14.48
CA TRP A 267 29.42 10.58 -15.69
C TRP A 267 28.15 9.86 -16.16
N SER A 268 27.62 10.23 -17.33
CA SER A 268 26.43 9.58 -17.88
C SER A 268 26.76 8.58 -18.99
N GLY A 269 27.64 8.96 -19.93
CA GLY A 269 27.86 8.18 -21.16
C GLY A 269 26.64 8.10 -22.07
N SER A 270 25.64 8.96 -21.87
CA SER A 270 24.32 8.77 -22.45
C SER A 270 23.86 10.00 -23.23
N LEU A 271 23.12 9.76 -24.31
CA LEU A 271 22.26 10.73 -24.96
C LEU A 271 21.09 11.13 -24.04
N GLN A 272 20.33 12.13 -24.48
CA GLN A 272 19.22 12.72 -23.71
C GLN A 272 18.07 11.76 -23.36
N ASP A 273 17.96 10.62 -24.06
CA ASP A 273 16.95 9.58 -23.83
C ASP A 273 17.51 8.40 -23.00
N GLY A 274 18.76 8.50 -22.54
CA GLY A 274 19.44 7.43 -21.79
C GLY A 274 20.07 6.36 -22.68
N SER A 275 19.97 6.45 -24.01
CA SER A 275 20.75 5.58 -24.92
C SER A 275 22.24 5.93 -24.85
N CYS A 276 23.11 4.97 -25.14
CA CYS A 276 24.56 5.17 -25.00
C CYS A 276 25.13 6.07 -26.10
N ASP A 277 25.88 7.09 -25.69
CA ASP A 277 26.68 7.94 -26.56
C ASP A 277 28.06 7.29 -26.75
N THR A 278 28.15 6.30 -27.65
CA THR A 278 29.30 5.37 -27.73
C THR A 278 30.65 6.04 -27.95
N ASP A 279 30.66 7.23 -28.55
CA ASP A 279 31.87 8.02 -28.80
C ASP A 279 32.41 8.71 -27.52
N TYR A 280 31.53 8.90 -26.52
CA TYR A 280 31.79 9.66 -25.30
C TYR A 280 31.62 8.81 -24.05
N THR A 281 32.32 7.67 -24.01
CA THR A 281 32.32 6.73 -22.87
C THR A 281 33.70 6.54 -22.25
N CYS A 282 34.69 7.41 -22.53
CA CYS A 282 36.07 7.18 -22.05
C CYS A 282 36.62 5.79 -22.43
N ASN A 283 36.35 5.37 -23.68
CA ASN A 283 36.65 4.02 -24.17
C ASN A 283 36.00 2.93 -23.29
N THR A 284 34.67 2.98 -23.13
CA THR A 284 33.92 2.05 -22.25
C THR A 284 34.43 2.09 -20.80
N TRP A 285 34.77 3.29 -20.35
CA TRP A 285 35.26 3.62 -19.02
C TRP A 285 36.57 2.93 -18.64
N THR A 286 37.39 2.56 -19.63
CA THR A 286 38.65 1.85 -19.41
C THR A 286 39.88 2.74 -19.43
N SER A 287 39.80 3.93 -20.02
CA SER A 287 40.98 4.75 -20.24
C SER A 287 40.71 6.25 -20.16
N PRO A 288 41.60 7.03 -19.52
CA PRO A 288 41.47 8.47 -19.50
C PRO A 288 42.15 9.14 -20.71
N THR A 289 42.86 8.37 -21.54
CA THR A 289 43.66 8.84 -22.68
C THR A 289 43.70 7.78 -23.77
N THR A 290 43.83 8.15 -25.04
CA THR A 290 44.18 7.15 -26.07
C THR A 290 45.60 6.64 -25.80
N SER A 291 45.79 5.33 -25.64
CA SER A 291 47.10 4.74 -25.36
C SER A 291 48.15 5.10 -26.43
N SER A 292 49.19 5.81 -25.97
CA SER A 292 50.58 5.90 -26.49
C SER A 292 50.80 6.11 -27.99
N SER A 293 50.89 7.36 -28.45
CA SER A 293 51.77 7.66 -29.58
C SER A 293 53.19 7.87 -29.05
N SER A 294 54.14 7.04 -29.47
CA SER A 294 55.60 7.27 -29.28
C SER A 294 56.13 8.41 -30.16
N SER A 295 55.30 9.41 -30.45
CA SER A 295 55.64 10.58 -31.25
C SER A 295 55.83 11.76 -30.32
N THR A 296 57.05 12.28 -30.28
CA THR A 296 57.45 13.49 -29.54
C THR A 296 56.80 14.78 -30.06
N LEU A 297 55.85 14.69 -31.01
CA LEU A 297 55.20 15.82 -31.69
C LEU A 297 53.69 15.63 -31.96
N ALA A 298 53.04 14.62 -31.37
CA ALA A 298 51.59 14.42 -31.55
C ALA A 298 50.79 15.06 -30.40
N VAL A 299 49.83 15.93 -30.74
CA VAL A 299 48.72 16.29 -29.85
C VAL A 299 48.01 14.98 -29.49
N ILE A 300 48.18 14.49 -28.27
CA ILE A 300 47.50 13.27 -27.81
C ILE A 300 46.01 13.61 -27.72
N PRO A 301 45.12 12.95 -28.50
CA PRO A 301 43.70 13.20 -28.38
C PRO A 301 43.25 12.76 -26.98
N VAL A 302 42.73 13.72 -26.23
CA VAL A 302 42.11 13.48 -24.93
C VAL A 302 40.82 12.71 -25.18
N LEU A 303 40.70 11.53 -24.58
CA LEU A 303 39.41 10.85 -24.57
C LEU A 303 38.44 11.67 -23.74
N THR A 304 37.20 11.73 -24.21
CA THR A 304 36.13 12.41 -23.50
C THR A 304 35.01 11.45 -23.13
N GLY A 305 34.32 11.80 -22.06
CA GLY A 305 33.11 11.12 -21.60
C GLY A 305 31.95 12.11 -21.57
N ARG A 306 30.74 11.61 -21.81
CA ARG A 306 29.53 12.42 -21.68
C ARG A 306 29.22 12.58 -20.20
N SER A 307 28.98 13.84 -19.80
CA SER A 307 28.54 14.18 -18.46
C SER A 307 27.06 14.55 -18.42
N GLY A 308 26.42 14.35 -17.27
CA GLY A 308 25.17 14.99 -16.91
C GLY A 308 25.39 16.15 -15.93
N ALA A 309 24.48 17.13 -15.96
CA ALA A 309 24.56 18.33 -15.13
C ALA A 309 23.80 18.17 -13.80
N HIS A 310 24.43 18.59 -12.71
CA HIS A 310 23.81 18.57 -11.38
C HIS A 310 22.85 19.75 -11.11
N ASN A 311 22.99 20.82 -11.89
CA ASN A 311 22.31 22.11 -11.74
C ASN A 311 21.34 22.40 -12.90
N ARG A 312 20.77 21.35 -13.48
CA ARG A 312 19.81 21.41 -14.58
C ARG A 312 18.64 20.48 -14.29
N THR A 313 17.48 20.85 -14.83
CA THR A 313 16.25 20.06 -14.78
C THR A 313 15.71 19.71 -16.15
N ASN A 314 16.32 20.22 -17.23
CA ASN A 314 16.05 19.83 -18.61
C ASN A 314 17.02 18.72 -19.04
N TYR A 315 17.01 18.34 -20.33
CA TYR A 315 17.74 17.18 -20.83
C TYR A 315 19.25 17.21 -20.52
N GLU A 316 19.81 18.41 -20.26
CA GLU A 316 21.20 18.58 -19.84
C GLU A 316 21.51 17.90 -18.50
N TRP A 317 20.51 17.58 -17.68
CA TRP A 317 20.70 16.83 -16.43
C TRP A 317 21.37 15.47 -16.69
N MET A 318 21.12 14.86 -17.87
CA MET A 318 21.71 13.60 -18.33
C MET A 318 22.69 13.77 -19.49
N TYR A 319 22.40 14.68 -20.44
CA TYR A 319 23.19 14.93 -21.64
C TYR A 319 23.73 16.37 -21.66
N SER A 320 24.80 16.61 -20.91
CA SER A 320 25.49 17.91 -20.84
C SER A 320 26.71 17.92 -21.76
N ASN A 321 27.88 18.26 -21.21
CA ASN A 321 29.11 18.48 -21.95
C ASN A 321 29.96 17.21 -22.06
N ASP A 322 30.82 17.20 -23.06
CA ASP A 322 31.95 16.27 -23.13
C ASP A 322 33.02 16.73 -22.15
N ARG A 323 33.50 15.80 -21.32
CA ARG A 323 34.48 16.08 -20.26
C ARG A 323 35.73 15.27 -20.48
N ASN A 324 36.88 15.83 -20.10
CA ASN A 324 38.14 15.10 -20.18
C ASN A 324 38.05 13.90 -19.24
N CYS A 325 38.38 12.70 -19.72
CA CYS A 325 38.29 11.50 -18.89
C CYS A 325 39.25 11.49 -17.69
N ASN A 326 40.19 12.44 -17.60
CA ASN A 326 41.00 12.70 -16.41
C ASN A 326 40.28 13.57 -15.35
N ASP A 327 39.17 14.22 -15.71
CA ASP A 327 38.35 14.98 -14.77
C ASP A 327 37.71 14.03 -13.75
N LYS A 328 37.54 14.48 -12.51
CA LYS A 328 36.83 13.74 -11.48
C LYS A 328 35.39 14.22 -11.41
N LEU A 329 34.47 13.38 -11.83
CA LEU A 329 33.02 13.62 -11.80
C LEU A 329 32.35 12.56 -10.93
N HIS A 330 31.14 12.84 -10.46
CA HIS A 330 30.38 11.85 -9.70
C HIS A 330 30.05 10.62 -10.54
N LEU A 331 30.16 9.46 -9.92
CA LEU A 331 29.48 8.25 -10.36
C LEU A 331 28.15 8.18 -9.61
N LEU A 332 27.04 8.03 -10.33
CA LEU A 332 25.74 7.83 -9.73
C LEU A 332 25.40 6.33 -9.70
N GLY A 333 24.57 5.94 -8.74
CA GLY A 333 24.06 4.58 -8.57
C GLY A 333 22.56 4.58 -8.32
N LEU A 334 21.91 3.50 -8.74
CA LEU A 334 20.53 3.17 -8.41
C LEU A 334 20.48 2.01 -7.42
N CYS A 335 19.51 2.03 -6.51
CA CYS A 335 19.10 0.85 -5.73
C CYS A 335 17.58 0.84 -5.49
N TRP A 336 16.98 -0.35 -5.34
CA TRP A 336 15.53 -0.51 -5.16
C TRP A 336 15.14 -1.81 -4.45
#